data_AF-A0A956QTV3-F1
#
_entry.id   AF-A0A956QTV3-F1
#
_cell.length_a   1.000
_cell.length_b   1.000
_cell.length_c   1.000
_cell.angle_alpha   90.00
_cell.angle_beta   90.00
_cell.angle_gamma   90.00
#
_symmetry.space_group_name_H-M   'P 1'
#
loop_
_entity.id
_entity.type
_entity.pdbx_description
1 polymer ?
#
loop_
_entity_poly.entity_id
_entity_poly.type
_entity_poly.pdbx_seq_one_letter_code
_entity_poly.pdbx_strand_id
1 'polypeptide(L)' 'MATSIRLPDDIEKRLDALARMTGRTKAFYIREMIAEKIDDMEDYYLAAHRVEQIRQANEKVASADEVRKGLGLED' A
#
# COMPACT_ATOMS: atom_id res chain seq x y z
N MET A 1 2.04 21.36 -1.48
CA MET A 1 0.66 21.77 -1.81
C MET A 1 -0.25 21.38 -0.67
N ALA A 2 -1.36 22.10 -0.45
CA ALA A 2 -2.31 21.79 0.61
C ALA A 2 -3.49 20.99 0.05
N THR A 3 -3.81 19.87 0.68
CA THR A 3 -4.97 19.02 0.36
C THR A 3 -5.93 19.07 1.53
N SER A 4 -7.20 19.36 1.28
CA SER A 4 -8.27 19.33 2.29
C SER A 4 -9.09 18.06 2.13
N ILE A 5 -9.33 17.35 3.22
CA ILE A 5 -10.14 16.14 3.26
C ILE A 5 -11.19 16.26 4.36
N ARG A 6 -12.40 15.76 4.11
CA ARG A 6 -13.44 15.65 5.14
C ARG A 6 -13.34 14.28 5.79
N LEU A 7 -13.21 14.26 7.11
CA LEU A 7 -13.17 13.03 7.89
C LEU A 7 -14.49 12.81 8.63
N PRO A 8 -14.92 11.55 8.82
CA PRO A 8 -15.97 11.22 9.77
C PRO A 8 -15.63 11.67 11.20
N ASP A 9 -16.65 12.07 11.97
CA ASP A 9 -16.49 12.62 13.32
C ASP A 9 -15.75 11.69 14.29
N ASP A 10 -15.93 10.37 14.16
CA ASP A 10 -15.27 9.37 14.99
C ASP A 10 -13.76 9.31 14.71
N ILE A 11 -13.36 9.41 13.44
CA ILE A 11 -11.95 9.45 13.04
C ILE A 11 -11.30 10.75 13.52
N GLU A 12 -11.99 11.88 13.41
CA GLU A 12 -11.47 13.15 13.90
C GLU A 12 -11.23 13.11 15.42
N LYS A 13 -12.18 12.57 16.19
CA LYS A 13 -12.02 12.40 17.65
C LYS A 13 -10.83 11.51 18.02
N ARG A 14 -10.62 10.42 17.28
CA ARG A 14 -9.47 9.52 17.49
C ARG A 14 -8.15 10.22 17.19
N LEU A 15 -8.08 10.99 16.11
CA LEU A 15 -6.90 11.79 15.76
C LEU A 15 -6.61 12.87 16.79
N ASP A 16 -7.63 13.54 17.31
CA ASP A 16 -7.47 14.54 18.37
C ASP A 16 -6.95 13.93 19.67
N ALA A 17 -7.47 12.77 20.07
CA ALA A 17 -6.98 12.06 21.25
C ALA A 17 -5.50 11.63 21.08
N LEU A 18 -5.15 11.08 19.93
CA LEU A 18 -3.79 10.66 19.61
C LEU A 18 -2.82 11.85 19.64
N ALA A 19 -3.19 12.96 18.98
CA ALA A 19 -2.42 14.20 18.96
C ALA A 19 -2.15 14.74 20.37
N ARG A 20 -3.18 14.79 21.23
CA ARG A 20 -3.05 15.25 22.61
C ARG A 20 -2.14 14.34 23.45
N MET A 21 -2.27 13.03 23.28
CA MET A 21 -1.50 12.05 24.04
C MET A 21 0.00 12.10 23.73
N THR A 22 0.37 12.42 22.49
CA THR A 22 1.76 12.35 22.02
C THR A 22 2.43 13.72 21.86
N GLY A 23 1.66 14.81 21.97
CA GLY A 23 2.14 16.17 21.73
C GLY A 23 2.44 16.47 20.26
N ARG A 24 1.91 15.67 19.31
CA ARG A 24 2.05 15.88 17.86
C ARG A 24 0.78 16.45 17.26
N THR A 25 0.86 17.04 16.07
CA THR A 25 -0.31 17.58 15.37
C THR A 25 -1.10 16.49 14.64
N LYS A 26 -2.40 16.69 14.43
CA LYS A 26 -3.21 15.80 13.56
C LYS A 26 -2.58 15.64 12.16
N ALA A 27 -2.07 16.73 11.61
CA ALA A 27 -1.42 16.77 10.30
C ALA A 27 -0.12 15.94 10.23
N PHE A 28 0.56 15.71 11.34
CA PHE A 28 1.68 14.77 11.39
C PHE A 28 1.17 13.35 11.12
N TYR A 29 0.18 12.88 11.90
CA TYR A 29 -0.37 11.53 11.76
C TYR A 29 -1.03 11.28 10.41
N ILE A 30 -1.78 12.25 9.89
CA ILE A 30 -2.41 12.11 8.57
C ILE A 30 -1.34 11.90 7.49
N ARG A 31 -0.22 12.63 7.54
CA ARG A 31 0.86 12.47 6.56
C ARG A 31 1.55 11.12 6.69
N GLU A 32 1.88 10.69 7.91
CA GLU A 32 2.51 9.38 8.14
C GLU A 32 1.62 8.24 7.64
N MET A 33 0.34 8.24 8.02
CA MET A 33 -0.61 7.20 7.58
C MET A 33 -0.82 7.20 6.07
N ILE A 34 -0.83 8.36 5.41
CA ILE A 34 -0.94 8.43 3.95
C ILE A 34 0.33 7.87 3.31
N ALA A 35 1.51 8.27 3.79
CA ALA A 35 2.78 7.80 3.26
C ALA A 35 2.89 6.27 3.37
N GLU A 36 2.66 5.72 4.57
CA GLU A 36 2.67 4.27 4.79
C GLU A 36 1.63 3.55 3.91
N LYS A 37 0.46 4.16 3.71
CA LYS A 37 -0.60 3.49 2.96
C LYS A 37 -0.44 3.55 1.44
N ILE A 38 0.30 4.54 0.93
CA ILE A 38 0.57 4.63 -0.51
C ILE A 38 1.38 3.43 -0.96
N ASP A 39 2.44 3.07 -0.24
CA ASP A 39 3.30 1.92 -0.59
C ASP A 39 2.48 0.62 -0.68
N ASP A 40 1.67 0.33 0.34
CA ASP A 40 0.73 -0.81 0.33
C ASP A 40 -0.22 -0.79 -0.87
N MET A 41 -0.75 0.38 -1.22
CA MET A 41 -1.71 0.53 -2.30
C MET A 41 -1.05 0.35 -3.66
N GLU A 42 0.15 0.89 -3.85
CA GLU A 42 0.94 0.73 -5.07
C GLU A 42 1.25 -0.74 -5.32
N ASP A 43 1.70 -1.47 -4.29
CA ASP A 43 1.96 -2.90 -4.35
C ASP A 43 0.69 -3.70 -4.69
N TYR A 44 -0.43 -3.40 -4.02
CA TYR A 44 -1.71 -4.05 -4.29
C TYR A 44 -2.17 -3.83 -5.73
N TYR A 45 -2.16 -2.59 -6.21
CA TYR A 45 -2.62 -2.28 -7.56
C TYR A 45 -1.67 -2.80 -8.63
N LEU A 46 -0.36 -2.82 -8.38
CA LEU A 46 0.61 -3.45 -9.26
C LEU A 46 0.35 -4.96 -9.39
N ALA A 47 0.16 -5.65 -8.27
CA ALA A 47 -0.16 -7.07 -8.27
C ALA A 47 -1.52 -7.37 -8.94
N ALA A 48 -2.55 -6.58 -8.64
CA ALA A 48 -3.86 -6.73 -9.27
C ALA A 48 -3.79 -6.52 -10.79
N HIS A 49 -3.05 -5.51 -11.24
CA HIS A 49 -2.83 -5.27 -12.66
C HIS A 49 -2.11 -6.45 -13.33
N ARG A 50 -1.07 -6.99 -12.69
CA ARG A 50 -0.34 -8.17 -13.18
C ARG A 50 -1.26 -9.37 -13.36
N VAL A 51 -2.13 -9.64 -12.40
CA VAL A 51 -3.10 -10.75 -12.48
C VAL A 51 -4.06 -10.57 -13.67
N GLU A 52 -4.54 -9.35 -13.91
CA GLU A 52 -5.38 -9.06 -15.06
C GLU A 52 -4.66 -9.28 -16.40
N GLN A 53 -3.38 -8.88 -16.53
CA GLN A 53 -2.60 -9.14 -17.74
C GLN A 53 -2.38 -10.64 -17.99
N ILE A 54 -2.14 -11.43 -16.93
CA ILE A 54 -2.05 -12.89 -17.02
C ILE A 54 -3.36 -13.49 -17.53
N ARG A 55 -4.50 -13.04 -16.99
CA ARG A 55 -5.83 -13.51 -17.42
C ARG A 55 -6.11 -13.19 -18.90
N GLN A 56 -5.59 -12.08 -19.39
CA GLN A 56 -5.70 -11.68 -20.80
C GLN A 56 -4.65 -12.35 -21.71
N ALA A 57 -3.81 -13.25 -21.18
CA ALA A 57 -2.67 -13.87 -21.87
C ALA A 57 -1.67 -12.87 -22.48
N ASN A 58 -1.63 -11.64 -21.94
CA ASN A 58 -0.71 -10.58 -22.34
C ASN A 58 0.61 -10.61 -21.55
N GLU A 59 0.77 -11.60 -20.69
CA GLU A 59 1.82 -11.69 -19.71
C GLU A 59 2.49 -13.07 -19.75
N LYS A 60 3.82 -13.12 -19.73
CA LYS A 60 4.53 -14.40 -19.57
C LYS A 60 4.41 -14.88 -18.13
N VAL A 61 3.98 -16.13 -17.98
CA VAL A 61 3.96 -16.85 -16.70
C VAL A 61 4.98 -17.97 -16.78
N ALA A 62 5.74 -18.15 -15.71
CA ALA A 62 6.67 -19.27 -15.55
C ALA A 62 6.19 -20.15 -14.38
N SER A 63 6.41 -21.45 -14.50
CA SER A 63 6.24 -22.40 -13.42
C SER A 63 7.27 -22.17 -12.31
N ALA A 64 6.98 -22.67 -11.11
CA ALA A 64 7.90 -22.58 -9.99
C ALA A 64 9.26 -23.23 -10.31
N ASP A 65 9.27 -24.33 -11.06
CA ASP A 65 10.49 -25.05 -11.44
C ASP A 65 11.33 -24.25 -12.44
N GLU A 66 10.71 -23.61 -13.44
CA GLU A 66 11.40 -22.70 -14.36
C GLU A 66 12.04 -21.50 -13.65
N VAL A 67 11.34 -20.93 -12.66
CA VAL A 67 11.86 -19.82 -11.85
C VAL A 67 13.02 -20.28 -10.97
N ARG A 68 12.89 -21.42 -10.27
CA ARG A 68 13.96 -21.98 -9.44
C ARG A 68 15.22 -22.26 -10.25
N LYS A 69 15.06 -22.86 -11.43
CA LYS A 69 16.15 -23.08 -12.38
C LYS A 69 16.83 -21.78 -12.81
N GLY A 70 16.05 -20.76 -13.17
CA GLY A 70 16.57 -19.45 -13.55
C GLY A 70 17.34 -18.74 -12.43
N LEU A 71 17.01 -19.02 -11.16
CA LEU A 71 17.66 -18.45 -9.98
C LEU A 71 18.79 -19.33 -9.40
N GLY A 72 19.05 -20.51 -9.96
CA GLY A 72 20.04 -21.46 -9.44
C GLY A 72 19.66 -22.08 -8.10
N LEU A 73 18.36 -22.26 -7.84
CA LEU A 73 17.80 -22.81 -6.60
C LEU A 73 17.28 -24.25 -6.80
N GLU A 74 17.98 -25.07 -7.58
CA GLU A 74 17.54 -26.43 -7.99
C GLU A 74 17.82 -27.54 -6.96
N ASP A 75 18.14 -27.18 -5.71
CA ASP A 75 18.37 -28.15 -4.61
C ASP A 75 17.08 -28.80 -4.06
#